data_AF-A0A973FW07-F1
#
_entry.id   AF-A0A973FW07-F1
#
_cell.length_a   1.000
_cell.length_b   1.000
_cell.length_c   1.000
_cell.angle_alpha   90.00
_cell.angle_beta   90.00
_cell.angle_gamma   90.00
#
_symmetry.space_group_name_H-M   'P 1'
#
loop_
_entity.id
_entity.type
_entity.pdbx_description
1 polymer ?
#
loop_
_entity_poly.entity_id
_entity_poly.type
_entity_poly.pdbx_seq_one_letter_code
_entity_poly.pdbx_strand_id
1 'polypeptide(L)'
;MEIIYFDNAATSWPKPPEIIAAMQNYLQNIGGSPGRSGHRLSIEAARIVFDTREKLAQLFNVPDPLQIVLTKNATEALNIAIFGLLKPGDHVITSSMEHNSVM
;
A
#
# COMPACT_ATOMS: atom_id res chain seq x y z
N MET A 1 -5.65 24.61 -24.01
CA MET A 1 -6.85 23.76 -23.96
C MET A 1 -6.86 23.10 -22.59
N GLU A 2 -7.94 23.23 -21.84
CA GLU A 2 -8.08 22.59 -20.52
C GLU A 2 -8.20 21.06 -20.70
N ILE A 3 -7.52 20.29 -19.84
CA ILE A 3 -7.54 18.83 -19.91
C ILE A 3 -8.75 18.33 -19.13
N ILE A 4 -9.63 17.57 -19.78
CA ILE A 4 -10.68 16.81 -19.11
C ILE A 4 -10.19 15.37 -18.95
N TYR A 5 -9.96 14.93 -17.71
CA TYR A 5 -9.33 13.65 -17.41
C TYR A 5 -10.35 12.60 -16.96
N PHE A 6 -10.59 11.60 -17.82
CA PHE A 6 -11.54 10.50 -17.58
C PHE A 6 -10.86 9.14 -17.37
N ASP A 7 -9.58 9.11 -16.93
CA ASP A 7 -8.78 7.87 -16.79
C ASP A 7 -8.39 7.56 -15.32
N ASN A 8 -9.15 8.08 -14.35
CA ASN A 8 -8.90 7.89 -12.92
C ASN A 8 -8.97 6.42 -12.46
N ALA A 9 -9.61 5.55 -13.25
CA ALA A 9 -9.68 4.11 -12.97
C ALA A 9 -8.34 3.40 -13.22
N ALA A 10 -7.53 3.87 -14.18
CA ALA A 10 -6.19 3.33 -14.43
C ALA A 10 -5.16 3.87 -13.44
N THR A 11 -5.20 5.18 -13.16
CA THR A 11 -4.42 5.81 -12.07
C THR A 11 -5.05 7.14 -11.68
N SER A 12 -5.02 7.50 -10.40
CA SER A 12 -5.59 8.78 -9.97
C SER A 12 -4.75 9.96 -10.48
N TRP A 13 -5.38 10.95 -11.09
CA TRP A 13 -4.75 12.22 -11.47
C TRP A 13 -5.78 13.37 -11.50
N PRO A 14 -5.42 14.60 -11.04
CA PRO A 14 -4.16 14.93 -10.35
C PRO A 14 -4.12 14.32 -8.95
N LYS A 15 -2.91 14.06 -8.44
CA LYS A 15 -2.74 13.66 -7.04
C LYS A 15 -3.00 14.88 -6.14
N PRO A 16 -3.64 14.72 -4.97
CA PRO A 16 -3.78 15.79 -4.00
C PRO A 16 -2.42 16.39 -3.62
N PRO A 17 -2.30 17.72 -3.42
CA PRO A 17 -1.04 18.38 -3.11
C PRO A 17 -0.39 17.85 -1.81
N GLU A 18 -1.18 17.32 -0.88
CA GLU A 18 -0.74 16.71 0.37
C GLU A 18 0.18 15.51 0.13
N ILE A 19 -0.03 14.75 -0.95
CA ILE A 19 0.85 13.62 -1.31
C ILE A 19 2.25 14.14 -1.63
N ILE A 20 2.34 15.22 -2.41
CA ILE A 20 3.62 15.81 -2.81
C ILE A 20 4.33 16.37 -1.57
N ALA A 21 3.61 17.11 -0.72
CA ALA A 21 4.16 17.66 0.51
C ALA A 21 4.69 16.58 1.47
N ALA A 22 3.95 15.49 1.65
CA ALA A 22 4.37 14.38 2.50
C ALA A 22 5.64 13.69 1.98
N MET A 23 5.71 13.44 0.66
CA MET A 23 6.89 12.84 0.04
C MET A 23 8.12 13.76 0.10
N GLN A 24 7.95 15.06 -0.14
CA GLN A 24 9.02 16.05 0.00
C GLN A 24 9.55 16.11 1.43
N ASN A 25 8.66 16.18 2.43
CA ASN A 25 9.06 16.18 3.83
C ASN A 25 9.84 14.90 4.20
N TYR A 26 9.37 13.73 3.76
CA TYR A 26 10.07 12.48 4.02
C TYR A 26 11.50 12.51 3.43
N LEU A 27 11.64 12.91 2.17
CA LEU A 27 12.94 12.93 1.48
C LEU A 27 13.91 13.96 2.04
N GLN A 28 13.43 15.12 2.47
CA GLN A 28 14.28 16.22 2.92
C GLN A 28 14.62 16.14 4.41
N ASN A 29 13.67 15.70 5.25
CA ASN A 29 13.76 15.85 6.70
C ASN A 29 13.83 14.52 7.47
N ILE A 30 13.42 13.40 6.86
CA ILE A 30 13.32 12.10 7.54
C ILE A 30 14.32 11.11 6.94
N GLY A 31 14.12 10.62 5.72
CA GLY A 31 15.09 9.84 4.93
C GLY A 31 15.66 8.55 5.55
N GLY A 32 15.24 8.18 6.76
CA GLY A 32 15.78 7.04 7.51
C GLY A 32 15.13 5.72 7.13
N SER A 33 15.85 4.61 7.29
CA SER A 33 15.27 3.29 7.13
C SER A 33 14.43 2.93 8.38
N PRO A 34 13.12 2.66 8.26
CA PRO A 34 12.27 2.34 9.40
C PRO A 34 12.74 1.05 10.09
N GLY A 35 12.86 1.07 11.42
CA GLY A 35 13.14 -0.12 12.24
C GLY A 35 14.55 -0.71 12.11
N ARG A 36 15.48 -0.01 11.47
CA ARG A 36 16.88 -0.47 11.27
C ARG A 36 17.86 0.06 12.30
N SER A 37 17.50 1.10 13.06
CA SER A 37 18.32 1.70 14.11
C SER A 37 17.46 2.41 15.17
N GLY A 38 18.07 2.82 16.27
CA GLY A 38 17.45 3.63 17.32
C GLY A 38 17.64 5.14 17.16
N HIS A 39 18.30 5.61 16.10
CA HIS A 39 18.45 7.06 15.89
C HIS A 39 17.13 7.71 15.46
N ARG A 40 17.01 9.02 15.72
CA ARG A 40 15.80 9.81 15.49
C ARG A 40 15.10 9.54 14.15
N LEU A 41 15.85 9.66 13.04
CA LEU A 41 15.29 9.48 11.70
C LEU A 41 14.74 8.06 11.42
N SER A 42 15.36 7.01 11.99
CA SER A 42 14.87 5.62 11.83
C SER A 42 13.57 5.41 12.61
N ILE A 43 13.47 6.00 13.80
CA ILE A 43 12.25 5.96 14.63
C ILE A 43 11.12 6.76 13.96
N GLU A 44 11.41 7.97 13.46
CA GLU A 44 10.42 8.80 12.75
C GLU A 44 9.88 8.10 11.50
N ALA A 45 10.75 7.47 10.69
CA ALA A 45 10.31 6.67 9.55
C ALA A 45 9.44 5.47 9.98
N ALA A 46 9.79 4.79 11.07
CA ALA A 46 8.99 3.67 11.58
C ALA A 46 7.60 4.11 12.07
N ARG A 47 7.50 5.30 12.68
CA ARG A 47 6.21 5.89 13.08
C ARG A 47 5.33 6.17 11.87
N ILE A 48 5.87 6.74 10.79
CA ILE A 48 5.08 6.96 9.55
C ILE A 48 4.47 5.66 9.04
N VAL A 49 5.24 4.56 9.04
CA VAL A 49 4.74 3.25 8.61
C VAL A 49 3.63 2.74 9.55
N PHE A 50 3.82 2.87 10.86
CA PHE A 50 2.84 2.43 11.84
C PHE A 50 1.54 3.26 11.81
N ASP A 51 1.64 4.58 11.81
CA ASP A 51 0.51 5.50 11.70
C ASP A 51 -0.29 5.25 10.40
N THR A 52 0.41 4.88 9.31
CA THR A 52 -0.24 4.49 8.05
C THR A 52 -1.07 3.21 8.24
N ARG A 53 -0.55 2.21 8.95
CA ARG A 53 -1.30 0.98 9.27
C ARG A 53 -2.53 1.27 10.14
N GLU A 54 -2.41 2.14 11.14
CA GLU A 54 -3.54 2.55 11.99
C GLU A 54 -4.65 3.22 11.16
N LYS A 55 -4.29 4.16 10.28
CA LYS A 55 -5.25 4.82 9.39
C LYS A 55 -5.92 3.86 8.42
N LEU A 56 -5.17 2.91 7.85
CA LEU A 56 -5.72 1.87 6.97
C LEU A 56 -6.63 0.92 7.74
N ALA A 57 -6.25 0.52 8.97
CA ALA A 57 -7.06 -0.32 9.82
C ALA A 57 -8.40 0.36 10.16
N GLN A 58 -8.39 1.66 10.46
CA GLN A 58 -9.61 2.44 10.65
C GLN A 58 -10.46 2.50 9.36
N LEU A 59 -9.83 2.76 8.20
CA LEU A 59 -10.53 2.87 6.91
C LEU A 59 -11.22 1.55 6.52
N PHE A 60 -10.55 0.42 6.71
CA PHE A 60 -11.04 -0.91 6.33
C PHE A 60 -11.74 -1.66 7.47
N ASN A 61 -11.91 -1.02 8.64
CA ASN A 61 -12.50 -1.64 9.84
C ASN A 61 -11.78 -2.95 10.26
N VAL A 62 -10.44 -2.92 10.26
CA VAL A 62 -9.57 -4.02 10.71
C VAL A 62 -9.23 -3.81 12.19
N PRO A 63 -9.39 -4.81 13.06
CA PRO A 63 -9.26 -4.63 14.52
C PRO A 63 -7.81 -4.41 14.98
N ASP A 64 -6.81 -4.89 14.24
CA ASP A 64 -5.39 -4.75 14.58
C ASP A 64 -4.60 -4.21 13.37
N PRO A 65 -3.94 -3.04 13.48
CA PRO A 65 -3.10 -2.49 12.41
C PRO A 65 -1.95 -3.41 11.99
N LEU A 66 -1.52 -4.34 12.83
CA LEU A 66 -0.48 -5.32 12.48
C LEU A 66 -0.97 -6.40 11.50
N GLN A 67 -2.27 -6.50 11.25
CA GLN A 67 -2.84 -7.34 10.18
C GLN A 67 -2.72 -6.71 8.79
N ILE A 68 -2.30 -5.44 8.69
CA ILE A 68 -2.09 -4.73 7.42
C ILE A 68 -0.66 -4.94 6.92
N VAL A 69 -0.53 -5.61 5.76
CA VAL A 69 0.73 -5.76 5.02
C VAL A 69 0.78 -4.71 3.91
N LEU A 70 1.84 -3.89 3.91
CA LEU A 70 2.07 -2.91 2.84
C LEU A 70 2.86 -3.58 1.71
N THR A 71 2.26 -3.64 0.53
CA THR A 71 2.89 -4.17 -0.69
C THR A 71 3.10 -3.06 -1.71
N LYS A 72 3.88 -3.34 -2.75
CA LYS A 72 4.13 -2.42 -3.88
C LYS A 72 2.86 -2.10 -4.65
N ASN A 73 1.96 -3.08 -4.83
CA ASN A 73 0.71 -2.95 -5.56
C ASN A 73 -0.24 -4.14 -5.29
N ALA A 74 -1.43 -4.09 -5.89
CA ALA A 74 -2.43 -5.16 -5.78
C ALA A 74 -1.97 -6.51 -6.36
N THR A 75 -1.23 -6.51 -7.48
CA THR A 75 -0.69 -7.75 -8.08
C THR A 75 0.25 -8.48 -7.11
N GLU A 76 1.17 -7.77 -6.46
CA GLU A 76 2.07 -8.37 -5.47
C GLU A 76 1.29 -8.90 -4.25
N ALA A 77 0.31 -8.13 -3.74
CA ALA A 77 -0.52 -8.58 -2.63
C ALA A 77 -1.31 -9.86 -2.95
N LEU A 78 -1.92 -9.93 -4.14
CA LEU A 78 -2.62 -11.11 -4.62
C LEU A 78 -1.69 -12.31 -4.73
N ASN A 79 -0.49 -12.13 -5.30
CA ASN A 79 0.48 -13.22 -5.45
C ASN A 79 1.00 -13.73 -4.10
N ILE A 80 1.22 -12.85 -3.12
CA ILE A 80 1.55 -13.26 -1.74
C ILE A 80 0.44 -14.15 -1.16
N ALA A 81 -0.83 -13.78 -1.36
CA ALA A 81 -1.96 -14.57 -0.85
C ALA A 81 -2.09 -15.91 -1.58
N ILE A 82 -2.10 -15.91 -2.92
CA ILE A 82 -2.28 -17.10 -3.76
C ILE A 82 -1.17 -18.12 -3.49
N PHE A 83 0.10 -17.70 -3.60
CA PHE A 83 1.23 -18.62 -3.40
C PHE A 83 1.53 -18.93 -1.93
N GLY A 84 1.10 -18.07 -1.00
CA GLY A 84 1.29 -18.28 0.43
C GLY A 84 0.24 -19.18 1.07
N LEU A 85 -0.97 -19.22 0.52
CA LEU A 85 -2.10 -19.94 1.13
C LEU A 85 -2.39 -21.28 0.45
N LEU A 86 -2.30 -21.35 -0.89
CA LEU A 86 -2.73 -22.52 -1.65
C LEU A 86 -1.72 -23.67 -1.57
N LYS A 87 -2.25 -24.89 -1.57
CA LYS A 87 -1.49 -26.14 -1.55
C LYS A 87 -1.88 -27.03 -2.74
N PRO A 88 -0.99 -27.96 -3.14
CA PRO A 88 -1.35 -28.98 -4.13
C PRO A 88 -2.61 -29.74 -3.69
N GLY A 89 -3.61 -29.79 -4.57
CA GLY A 89 -4.90 -30.43 -4.31
C GLY A 89 -6.03 -29.48 -3.90
N ASP A 90 -5.73 -28.20 -3.61
CA ASP A 90 -6.77 -27.21 -3.37
C ASP A 90 -7.56 -26.90 -4.64
N HIS A 91 -8.85 -26.62 -4.47
CA HIS A 91 -9.73 -26.16 -5.54
C HIS A 91 -10.04 -24.67 -5.37
N VAL A 92 -9.67 -23.88 -6.38
CA VAL A 92 -9.80 -22.43 -6.37
C VAL A 92 -10.87 -22.00 -7.37
N ILE A 93 -11.76 -21.10 -6.96
CA ILE A 93 -12.83 -20.56 -7.79
C ILE A 93 -12.54 -19.09 -8.05
N THR A 94 -12.56 -18.70 -9.32
CA THR A 94 -12.46 -17.30 -9.78
C THR A 94 -13.62 -16.96 -10.70
N SER A 95 -13.81 -15.68 -11.01
CA SER A 95 -14.80 -15.23 -11.98
C SER A 95 -14.17 -14.98 -13.36
N SER A 96 -14.99 -14.90 -14.41
CA SER A 96 -14.53 -14.48 -15.74
C SER A 96 -14.25 -12.97 -15.85
N MET A 97 -14.46 -12.21 -14.77
CA MET A 97 -14.30 -10.76 -14.71
C MET A 97 -13.06 -10.33 -13.90
N GLU A 98 -12.29 -11.29 -13.37
CA GLU A 98 -11.10 -10.97 -12.61
C GLU A 98 -10.08 -10.21 -13.47
N HIS A 99 -9.37 -9.29 -12.84
CA HIS A 99 -8.23 -8.64 -13.46
C HIS A 99 -7.11 -9.66 -13.69
N ASN A 100 -6.27 -9.45 -14.71
CA ASN A 100 -5.17 -10.35 -15.03
C ASN A 100 -4.15 -10.50 -13.88
N SER A 101 -4.15 -9.59 -12.90
CA SER A 101 -3.37 -9.71 -11.66
C SER A 101 -3.63 -10.99 -10.86
N VAL A 102 -4.78 -11.64 -11.08
CA VAL A 102 -5.19 -12.88 -10.41
C VAL A 102 -4.65 -14.13 -11.14
N MET A 103 -4.22 -14.00 -12.40
CA MET A 103 -3.75 -15.09 -13.26
C MET A 103 -2.23 -15.02 -13.50
#